data_AF-A0A7S0FZ45-F1
#
_entry.id   AF-A0A7S0FZ45-F1
#
_cell.length_a   1.000
_cell.length_b   1.000
_cell.length_c   1.000
_cell.angle_alpha   90.00
_cell.angle_beta   90.00
_cell.angle_gamma   90.00
#
_symmetry.space_group_name_H-M   'P 1'
#
loop_
_entity.id
_entity.type
_entity.pdbx_description
1 polymer ?
#
loop_
_entity_poly.entity_id
_entity_poly.type
_entity_poly.pdbx_seq_one_letter_code
_entity_poly.pdbx_strand_id
1 'polypeptide(L)'
;MGRCVGCRSQTQNFCHVHQEFACVNCLVDAPGHARCHVGAYRDWVNDSSYPWPPKCVICSEELVSDDGVSRLLCLAIVEDSCLASKAPEDGQCPHCETSMIPSSTDKNSIASHLRSKLKGLPWVKKIAPNMGQPAPERGEPIGTVTDAKGDVTIDFGAPGIQERAHGDKVSAQ
;
A
#
# COMPACT_ATOMS: atom_id res chain seq x y z
N MET A 1 19.77 12.02 3.16
CA MET A 1 19.25 11.60 1.84
C MET A 1 20.42 11.34 0.91
N GLY A 2 20.33 10.35 0.01
CA GLY A 2 21.41 9.95 -0.90
C GLY A 2 20.90 9.76 -2.34
N ARG A 3 21.80 9.37 -3.25
CA ARG A 3 21.49 9.01 -4.64
C ARG A 3 21.57 7.51 -4.82
N CYS A 4 20.54 6.91 -5.40
CA CYS A 4 20.53 5.48 -5.70
C CYS A 4 21.69 5.10 -6.63
N VAL A 5 22.42 4.02 -6.31
CA VAL A 5 23.55 3.58 -7.15
C VAL A 5 23.09 3.12 -8.53
N GLY A 6 21.98 2.38 -8.61
CA GLY A 6 21.45 1.86 -9.88
C GLY A 6 20.91 2.94 -10.83
N CYS A 7 19.96 3.76 -10.36
CA CYS A 7 19.23 4.70 -11.23
C CYS A 7 19.51 6.18 -10.96
N ARG A 8 20.39 6.52 -10.00
CA ARG A 8 20.77 7.89 -9.60
C ARG A 8 19.63 8.77 -9.06
N SER A 9 18.43 8.23 -8.88
CA SER A 9 17.31 8.97 -8.27
C SER A 9 17.61 9.32 -6.81
N GLN A 10 17.04 10.42 -6.31
CA GLN A 10 17.13 10.76 -4.90
C GLN A 10 16.35 9.74 -4.07
N THR A 11 16.92 9.32 -2.94
CA THR A 11 16.29 8.36 -2.03
C THR A 11 16.74 8.55 -0.58
N GLN A 12 15.96 8.01 0.34
CA GLN A 12 16.29 7.94 1.77
C GLN A 12 16.61 6.51 2.23
N ASN A 13 16.33 5.52 1.38
CA ASN A 13 16.53 4.12 1.70
C ASN A 13 18.00 3.74 1.50
N PHE A 14 18.54 3.02 2.48
CA PHE A 14 19.89 2.50 2.48
C PHE A 14 19.85 0.99 2.62
N CYS A 15 20.56 0.28 1.72
CA CYS A 15 20.71 -1.16 1.79
C CYS A 15 21.88 -1.49 2.74
N HIS A 16 21.60 -2.17 3.85
CA HIS A 16 22.60 -2.46 4.87
C HIS A 16 23.57 -3.58 4.42
N VAL A 17 23.12 -4.44 3.49
CA VAL A 17 23.91 -5.55 2.93
C VAL A 17 24.94 -5.04 1.93
N HIS A 18 24.51 -4.23 0.96
CA HIS A 18 25.39 -3.66 -0.07
C HIS A 18 26.05 -2.33 0.33
N GLN A 19 25.67 -1.78 1.48
CA GLN A 19 26.19 -0.52 2.02
C GLN A 19 26.05 0.66 1.04
N GLU A 20 24.92 0.71 0.34
CA GLU A 20 24.63 1.70 -0.69
C GLU A 20 23.20 2.24 -0.59
N PHE A 21 22.99 3.44 -1.12
CA PHE A 21 21.64 3.98 -1.29
C PHE A 21 20.93 3.25 -2.44
N ALA A 22 19.71 2.77 -2.20
CA ALA A 22 18.89 2.04 -3.16
C ALA A 22 17.44 2.52 -3.11
N CYS A 23 16.92 3.06 -4.23
CA CYS A 23 15.52 3.49 -4.26
C CYS A 23 14.56 2.29 -4.30
N VAL A 24 13.29 2.52 -3.95
CA VAL A 24 12.25 1.47 -3.92
C VAL A 24 12.15 0.67 -5.22
N ASN A 25 12.38 1.31 -6.37
CA ASN A 25 12.40 0.64 -7.68
C ASN A 25 13.60 -0.30 -7.81
N CYS A 26 14.80 0.15 -7.51
CA CYS A 26 15.97 -0.73 -7.55
C CYS A 26 15.93 -1.84 -6.49
N LEU A 27 15.20 -1.66 -5.38
CA LEU A 27 15.02 -2.73 -4.38
C LEU A 27 14.17 -3.90 -4.90
N VAL A 28 13.36 -3.68 -5.93
CA VAL A 28 12.47 -4.68 -6.55
C VAL A 28 13.03 -5.14 -7.89
N ASP A 29 13.43 -4.21 -8.74
CA ASP A 29 13.75 -4.45 -10.14
C ASP A 29 15.22 -4.84 -10.35
N ALA A 30 16.13 -4.47 -9.44
CA ALA A 30 17.54 -4.80 -9.56
C ALA A 30 17.88 -6.14 -8.89
N PRO A 31 18.73 -6.97 -9.52
CA PRO A 31 19.14 -8.24 -8.92
C PRO A 31 19.94 -8.00 -7.63
N GLY A 32 19.82 -8.93 -6.67
CA GLY A 32 20.55 -8.94 -5.40
C GLY A 32 19.90 -8.15 -4.25
N HIS A 33 18.98 -7.23 -4.51
CA HIS A 33 18.31 -6.47 -3.45
C HIS A 33 17.02 -7.13 -2.91
N ALA A 34 16.55 -8.22 -3.52
CA ALA A 34 15.29 -8.88 -3.17
C ALA A 34 15.20 -9.23 -1.67
N ARG A 35 16.28 -9.76 -1.10
CA ARG A 35 16.38 -10.17 0.30
C ARG A 35 17.10 -9.18 1.22
N CYS A 36 17.60 -8.07 0.69
CA CYS A 36 18.42 -7.16 1.48
C CYS A 36 17.65 -6.52 2.63
N HIS A 37 18.29 -6.41 3.80
CA HIS A 37 17.80 -5.56 4.88
C HIS A 37 17.98 -4.08 4.48
N VAL A 38 16.89 -3.31 4.54
CA VAL A 38 16.85 -1.91 4.09
C VAL A 38 16.27 -1.06 5.20
N GLY A 39 16.95 0.03 5.52
CA GLY A 39 16.58 0.97 6.57
C GLY A 39 17.07 2.39 6.27
N ALA A 40 17.06 3.26 7.29
CA ALA A 40 17.66 4.58 7.16
C ALA A 40 19.18 4.48 7.31
N TYR A 41 19.92 5.28 6.54
CA TYR A 41 21.39 5.33 6.65
C TYR A 41 21.88 5.62 8.09
N ARG A 42 21.13 6.44 8.84
CA ARG A 42 21.46 6.73 10.25
C ARG A 42 21.43 5.47 11.11
N ASP A 43 20.48 4.58 10.87
CA ASP A 43 20.33 3.36 11.67
C ASP A 43 21.55 2.47 11.44
N TRP A 44 22.01 2.33 10.18
CA TRP A 44 23.24 1.61 9.85
C TRP A 44 24.51 2.22 10.45
N VAL A 45 24.65 3.55 10.44
CA VAL A 45 25.81 4.24 11.05
C VAL A 45 25.84 4.03 12.57
N ASN A 46 24.66 4.02 13.21
CA ASN A 46 24.55 3.85 14.65
C ASN A 46 24.73 2.38 15.06
N ASP A 47 24.13 1.45 14.34
CA ASP A 47 24.23 0.01 14.53
C ASP A 47 24.20 -0.70 13.16
N SER A 48 25.36 -1.24 12.76
CA SER A 48 25.49 -1.97 11.51
C SER A 48 25.06 -3.44 11.62
N SER A 49 24.59 -3.87 12.80
CA SER A 49 24.06 -5.21 13.04
C SER A 49 22.65 -5.34 12.49
N TYR A 50 22.40 -6.40 11.72
CA TYR A 50 21.07 -6.74 11.22
C TYR A 50 20.93 -8.25 11.10
N PRO A 51 19.70 -8.80 11.22
CA PRO A 51 19.49 -10.23 11.09
C PRO A 51 19.79 -10.70 9.66
N TRP A 52 20.73 -11.63 9.53
CA TRP A 52 21.06 -12.29 8.27
C TRP A 52 21.33 -13.78 8.54
N PRO A 53 20.68 -14.72 7.81
CA PRO A 53 19.76 -14.52 6.69
C PRO A 53 18.44 -13.83 7.10
N PRO A 54 17.78 -13.13 6.16
CA PRO A 54 16.54 -12.44 6.46
C PRO A 54 15.42 -13.46 6.66
N LYS A 55 14.44 -13.12 7.50
CA LYS A 55 13.30 -14.00 7.80
C LYS A 55 12.03 -13.46 7.16
N CYS A 56 11.18 -14.36 6.70
CA CYS A 56 9.84 -14.04 6.22
C CYS A 56 9.03 -13.44 7.38
N VAL A 57 8.42 -12.27 7.18
CA VAL A 57 7.68 -11.57 8.24
C VAL A 57 6.42 -12.33 8.70
N ILE A 58 5.92 -13.29 7.91
CA ILE A 58 4.72 -14.08 8.22
C ILE A 58 5.07 -15.38 8.95
N CYS A 59 5.94 -16.23 8.38
CA CYS A 59 6.26 -17.54 8.96
C CYS A 59 7.51 -17.53 9.85
N SER A 60 8.28 -16.44 9.85
CA SER A 60 9.58 -16.32 10.55
C SER A 60 10.66 -17.32 10.11
N GLU A 61 10.46 -18.03 9.00
CA GLU A 61 11.48 -18.92 8.40
C GLU A 61 12.52 -18.11 7.61
N GLU A 62 13.73 -18.66 7.50
CA GLU A 62 14.86 -18.00 6.83
C GLU A 62 14.74 -18.04 5.31
N LEU A 63 14.96 -16.90 4.67
CA LEU A 63 14.91 -16.74 3.23
C LEU A 63 16.31 -16.93 2.64
N VAL A 64 16.55 -18.10 2.05
CA VAL A 64 17.85 -18.48 1.49
C VAL A 64 18.01 -18.19 0.00
N SER A 65 16.90 -18.08 -0.75
CA SER A 65 16.88 -17.74 -2.17
C SER A 65 16.17 -16.41 -2.41
N ASP A 66 16.61 -15.69 -3.45
CA ASP A 66 15.91 -14.50 -3.94
C ASP A 66 14.59 -14.87 -4.67
N ASP A 67 14.44 -16.13 -5.08
CA ASP A 67 13.25 -16.63 -5.78
C ASP A 67 12.05 -16.74 -4.85
N GLY A 68 10.88 -16.29 -5.34
CA GLY A 68 9.62 -16.41 -4.60
C GLY A 68 9.54 -15.49 -3.38
N VAL A 69 10.34 -14.42 -3.36
CA VAL A 69 10.37 -13.43 -2.30
C VAL A 69 9.81 -12.11 -2.80
N SER A 70 8.86 -11.54 -2.04
CA SER A 70 8.28 -10.22 -2.28
C SER A 70 8.59 -9.26 -1.14
N ARG A 71 8.74 -7.98 -1.49
CA ARG A 71 8.88 -6.88 -0.53
C ARG A 71 7.55 -6.20 -0.29
N LEU A 72 7.24 -5.91 0.97
CA LEU A 72 6.06 -5.15 1.40
C LEU A 72 6.30 -3.64 1.31
N LEU A 73 5.24 -2.84 1.39
CA LEU A 73 5.33 -1.37 1.37
C LEU A 73 6.19 -0.81 2.51
N CYS A 74 6.19 -1.48 3.66
CA CYS A 74 7.03 -1.16 4.81
C CYS A 74 8.48 -1.66 4.70
N LEU A 75 8.89 -2.15 3.52
CA LEU A 75 10.20 -2.74 3.22
C LEU A 75 10.49 -4.09 3.90
N ALA A 76 9.58 -4.62 4.72
CA ALA A 76 9.65 -6.00 5.20
C ALA A 76 9.55 -7.01 4.04
N ILE A 77 10.05 -8.23 4.26
CA ILE A 77 10.21 -9.24 3.21
C ILE A 77 9.35 -10.46 3.55
N VAL A 78 8.72 -11.06 2.54
CA VAL A 78 7.78 -12.16 2.69
C VAL A 78 7.94 -13.17 1.55
N GLU A 79 7.70 -14.45 1.82
CA GLU A 79 7.56 -15.45 0.76
C GLU A 79 6.23 -15.27 0.04
N ASP A 80 6.25 -15.43 -1.28
CA ASP A 80 5.05 -15.38 -2.12
C ASP A 80 4.01 -16.44 -1.70
N SER A 81 4.48 -17.63 -1.28
CA SER A 81 3.64 -18.72 -0.78
C SER A 81 2.94 -18.34 0.53
N CYS A 82 3.65 -17.67 1.44
CA CYS A 82 3.10 -17.16 2.69
C CYS A 82 2.09 -16.04 2.42
N LEU A 83 2.36 -15.16 1.45
CA LEU A 83 1.42 -14.14 1.02
C LEU A 83 0.12 -14.74 0.45
N ALA A 84 0.20 -15.88 -0.22
CA ALA A 84 -0.98 -16.55 -0.79
C ALA A 84 -1.84 -17.29 0.25
N SER A 85 -1.21 -17.90 1.27
CA SER A 85 -1.87 -18.90 2.13
C SER A 85 -1.88 -18.61 3.63
N LYS A 86 -0.95 -17.78 4.12
CA LYS A 86 -0.74 -17.50 5.55
C LYS A 86 -0.86 -16.00 5.88
N ALA A 87 -1.37 -15.20 4.95
CA ALA A 87 -1.56 -13.78 5.17
C ALA A 87 -2.57 -13.53 6.31
N PRO A 88 -2.32 -12.53 7.18
CA PRO A 88 -3.26 -12.12 8.22
C PRO A 88 -4.65 -11.76 7.66
N GLU A 89 -5.70 -12.06 8.42
CA GLU A 89 -7.09 -11.81 7.98
C GLU A 89 -7.44 -10.33 7.81
N ASP A 90 -6.69 -9.45 8.46
CA ASP A 90 -6.80 -7.99 8.38
C ASP A 90 -5.92 -7.38 7.28
N GLY A 91 -5.07 -8.19 6.64
CA GLY A 91 -4.16 -7.75 5.59
C GLY A 91 -3.09 -6.77 6.07
N GLN A 92 -2.76 -6.77 7.36
CA GLN A 92 -1.72 -5.91 7.93
C GLN A 92 -0.40 -6.66 8.12
N CYS A 93 0.71 -5.94 8.01
CA CYS A 93 2.03 -6.50 8.29
C CYS A 93 2.14 -6.82 9.79
N PRO A 94 2.47 -8.06 10.20
CA PRO A 94 2.51 -8.44 11.61
C PRO A 94 3.64 -7.75 12.41
N HIS A 95 4.58 -7.08 11.75
CA HIS A 95 5.69 -6.38 12.40
C HIS A 95 5.42 -4.88 12.63
N CYS A 96 4.62 -4.24 11.79
CA CYS A 96 4.45 -2.78 11.81
C CYS A 96 3.02 -2.31 11.54
N GLU A 97 2.06 -3.24 11.47
CA GLU A 97 0.61 -3.00 11.29
C GLU A 97 0.25 -2.22 10.02
N THR A 98 1.22 -1.99 9.14
CA THR A 98 1.03 -1.30 7.88
C THR A 98 0.26 -2.21 6.93
N SER A 99 -0.76 -1.65 6.27
CA SER A 99 -1.53 -2.39 5.26
C SER A 99 -0.62 -2.99 4.19
N MET A 100 -0.78 -4.28 3.94
CA MET A 100 -0.11 -5.02 2.88
C MET A 100 -0.78 -4.79 1.52
N ILE A 101 -1.98 -4.19 1.51
CA ILE A 101 -2.76 -3.91 0.31
C ILE A 101 -2.40 -2.50 -0.20
N PRO A 102 -1.67 -2.37 -1.33
CA PRO A 102 -1.33 -1.06 -1.89
C PRO A 102 -2.56 -0.32 -2.42
N SER A 103 -2.67 0.97 -2.08
CA SER A 103 -3.65 1.90 -2.67
C SER A 103 -3.51 1.97 -4.19
N SER A 104 -4.59 2.08 -4.96
CA SER A 104 -4.55 2.12 -6.44
C SER A 104 -3.75 3.31 -7.01
N THR A 105 -3.62 4.41 -6.25
CA THR A 105 -2.91 5.62 -6.68
C THR A 105 -1.39 5.52 -6.54
N ASP A 106 -0.88 4.58 -5.75
CA ASP A 106 0.56 4.46 -5.49
C ASP A 106 1.32 3.97 -6.73
N LYS A 107 2.24 4.78 -7.25
CA LYS A 107 3.02 4.46 -8.46
C LYS A 107 4.36 3.79 -8.15
N ASN A 108 4.66 3.50 -6.88
CA ASN A 108 5.84 2.77 -6.49
C ASN A 108 5.89 1.37 -7.15
N SER A 109 7.06 0.95 -7.62
CA SER A 109 7.34 -0.42 -8.09
C SER A 109 6.89 -1.50 -7.10
N ILE A 110 7.14 -1.33 -5.79
CA ILE A 110 6.70 -2.26 -4.74
C ILE A 110 5.18 -2.40 -4.80
N ALA A 111 4.45 -1.28 -4.87
CA ALA A 111 3.00 -1.28 -4.93
C ALA A 111 2.49 -1.97 -6.20
N SER A 112 3.12 -1.71 -7.35
CA SER A 112 2.78 -2.37 -8.62
C SER A 112 3.04 -3.88 -8.59
N HIS A 113 4.20 -4.30 -8.05
CA HIS A 113 4.56 -5.71 -7.90
C HIS A 113 3.59 -6.43 -6.97
N LEU A 114 3.30 -5.84 -5.80
CA LEU A 114 2.33 -6.38 -4.85
C LEU A 114 0.94 -6.49 -5.46
N ARG A 115 0.45 -5.50 -6.21
CA ARG A 115 -0.85 -5.62 -6.89
C ARG A 115 -0.90 -6.82 -7.81
N SER A 116 0.19 -7.09 -8.55
CA SER A 116 0.24 -8.25 -9.44
C SER A 116 0.19 -9.58 -8.68
N LYS A 117 0.87 -9.67 -7.54
CA LYS A 117 0.93 -10.88 -6.68
C LYS A 117 -0.36 -11.11 -5.88
N LEU A 118 -0.96 -10.03 -5.40
CA LEU A 118 -2.15 -10.05 -4.55
C LEU A 118 -3.45 -10.24 -5.35
N LYS A 119 -3.43 -9.87 -6.64
CA LYS A 119 -4.61 -9.97 -7.51
C LYS A 119 -5.12 -11.40 -7.55
N GLY A 120 -6.36 -11.58 -7.10
CA GLY A 120 -7.05 -12.87 -7.17
C GLY A 120 -6.99 -13.72 -5.91
N LEU A 121 -6.13 -13.37 -4.94
CA LEU A 121 -6.01 -14.11 -3.68
C LEU A 121 -7.33 -14.05 -2.89
N PRO A 122 -7.78 -15.17 -2.28
CA PRO A 122 -9.07 -15.22 -1.59
C PRO A 122 -9.20 -14.21 -0.45
N TRP A 123 -8.16 -14.05 0.36
CA TRP A 123 -8.16 -13.11 1.49
C TRP A 123 -8.19 -11.66 0.99
N VAL A 124 -7.49 -11.34 -0.09
CA VAL A 124 -7.51 -9.99 -0.70
C VAL A 124 -8.91 -9.65 -1.21
N LYS A 125 -9.61 -10.59 -1.85
CA LYS A 125 -10.99 -10.37 -2.31
C LYS A 125 -11.96 -10.07 -1.15
N LYS A 126 -11.71 -10.63 0.03
CA LYS A 126 -12.52 -10.39 1.24
C LYS A 126 -12.32 -8.98 1.81
N ILE A 127 -11.08 -8.49 1.80
CA ILE A 127 -10.71 -7.22 2.47
C ILE A 127 -10.71 -6.03 1.50
N ALA A 128 -10.32 -6.24 0.24
CA ALA A 128 -10.22 -5.21 -0.79
C ALA A 128 -10.89 -5.69 -2.10
N PRO A 129 -12.22 -5.80 -2.15
CA PRO A 129 -12.95 -6.32 -3.31
C PRO A 129 -12.71 -5.48 -4.58
N ASN A 130 -12.45 -4.18 -4.42
CA ASN A 130 -12.22 -3.25 -5.53
C ASN A 130 -10.75 -3.12 -5.95
N MET A 131 -9.85 -3.97 -5.43
CA MET A 131 -8.42 -3.89 -5.73
C MET A 131 -8.16 -4.14 -7.23
N GLY A 132 -7.69 -3.10 -7.93
CA GLY A 132 -7.43 -3.14 -9.36
C GLY A 132 -8.61 -2.78 -10.26
N GLN A 133 -9.74 -2.35 -9.68
CA GLN A 133 -10.77 -1.66 -10.44
C GLN A 133 -10.33 -0.21 -10.69
N PRO A 134 -10.63 0.37 -11.87
CA PRO A 134 -10.43 1.80 -12.08
C PRO A 134 -11.18 2.55 -10.99
N ALA A 135 -10.58 3.63 -10.48
CA ALA A 135 -11.26 4.50 -9.53
C ALA A 135 -12.63 4.87 -10.12
N PRO A 136 -13.73 4.87 -9.32
CA PRO A 136 -15.00 5.34 -9.83
C PRO A 136 -14.75 6.73 -10.42
N GLU A 137 -15.02 6.89 -11.71
CA GLU A 137 -14.92 8.18 -12.38
C GLU A 137 -15.75 9.14 -11.54
N ARG A 138 -15.11 10.18 -10.98
CA ARG A 138 -15.83 11.27 -10.33
C ARG A 138 -16.76 11.78 -11.42
N GLY A 139 -18.06 11.50 -11.31
CA GLY A 139 -19.04 11.84 -12.32
C GLY A 139 -18.78 13.26 -12.80
N GLU A 140 -18.67 13.43 -14.12
CA GLU A 140 -18.60 14.76 -14.72
C GLU A 140 -19.80 15.57 -14.17
N PRO A 141 -19.61 16.84 -13.77
CA PRO A 141 -20.72 17.65 -13.26
C PRO A 141 -21.83 17.66 -14.32
N ILE A 142 -23.01 17.13 -13.95
CA ILE A 142 -24.12 16.89 -14.87
C ILE A 142 -24.74 18.21 -15.34
N GLY A 143 -24.47 19.30 -14.63
CA GLY A 143 -24.77 20.66 -15.05
C GLY A 143 -24.65 21.64 -13.89
N THR A 144 -24.80 22.92 -14.22
CA THR A 144 -24.98 23.99 -13.24
C THR A 144 -26.47 24.30 -13.11
N VAL A 145 -27.01 24.28 -11.89
CA VAL A 145 -28.38 24.72 -11.64
C VAL A 145 -28.36 26.19 -11.20
N THR A 146 -29.14 27.01 -11.89
CA THR A 146 -29.41 28.40 -11.50
C THR A 146 -30.66 28.41 -10.62
N ASP A 147 -30.56 28.95 -9.41
CA ASP A 147 -31.74 29.16 -8.57
C ASP A 147 -32.59 30.33 -9.08
N ALA A 148 -33.80 30.49 -8.52
CA ALA A 148 -34.71 31.57 -8.88
C ALA A 148 -34.18 32.99 -8.54
N LYS A 149 -33.02 33.09 -7.86
CA LYS A 149 -32.33 34.33 -7.52
C LYS A 149 -31.11 34.57 -8.42
N GLY A 150 -30.81 33.67 -9.35
CA GLY A 150 -29.71 33.77 -10.31
C GLY A 150 -28.36 33.26 -9.79
N ASP A 151 -28.33 32.54 -8.67
CA ASP A 151 -27.09 31.94 -8.15
C ASP A 151 -26.82 30.58 -8.81
N VAL A 152 -25.57 30.35 -9.22
CA VAL A 152 -25.15 29.18 -10.00
C VAL A 152 -24.48 28.18 -9.08
N THR A 153 -25.11 27.01 -8.87
CA THR A 153 -24.51 25.92 -8.09
C THR A 153 -24.17 24.73 -8.96
N ILE A 154 -23.04 24.08 -8.67
CA ILE A 154 -22.57 22.89 -9.40
C ILE A 154 -23.26 21.67 -8.79
N ASP A 155 -24.10 20.98 -9.58
CA ASP A 155 -24.80 19.78 -9.12
C ASP A 155 -23.88 18.57 -9.26
N PHE A 156 -23.55 17.96 -8.13
CA PHE A 156 -22.71 16.76 -8.06
C PHE A 156 -23.52 15.47 -7.86
N GLY A 157 -24.85 15.48 -8.02
CA GLY A 157 -25.70 14.29 -7.95
C GLY A 157 -25.51 13.47 -6.66
N ALA A 158 -26.14 13.87 -5.56
CA ALA A 158 -26.06 13.09 -4.32
C ALA A 158 -26.71 11.70 -4.47
N PRO A 159 -26.13 10.62 -3.90
CA PRO A 159 -26.82 9.36 -3.75
C PRO A 159 -27.89 9.53 -2.67
N GLY A 160 -29.14 9.21 -3.01
CA GLY A 160 -30.28 9.32 -2.11
C GLY A 160 -30.12 8.46 -0.87
N ILE A 161 -29.90 9.10 0.28
CA ILE A 161 -30.24 8.56 1.59
C ILE A 161 -31.40 9.40 2.16
N GLN A 162 -32.61 8.85 2.10
CA GLN A 162 -33.76 9.42 2.79
C GLN A 162 -33.65 9.06 4.28
N GLU A 163 -33.24 10.00 5.13
CA GLU A 163 -33.55 9.92 6.56
C GLU A 163 -35.02 10.34 6.76
N ARG A 164 -35.84 9.38 7.21
CA ARG A 164 -37.19 9.63 7.70
C ARG A 164 -37.10 10.37 9.03
N ALA A 165 -37.38 11.66 9.05
CA ALA A 165 -37.67 12.39 10.28
C ALA A 165 -39.01 11.90 10.85
N HIS A 166 -38.98 11.34 12.07
CA HIS A 166 -40.14 11.12 12.92
C HIS A 166 -40.74 12.48 13.30
N GLY A 167 -41.99 12.72 12.91
CA GLY A 167 -42.79 13.80 13.46
C GLY A 167 -43.96 13.18 14.20
N ASP A 168 -44.07 13.42 15.51
CA ASP A 168 -45.36 13.41 16.19
C ASP A 168 -45.40 14.53 17.23
N LYS A 169 -46.37 15.42 17.01
CA LYS A 169 -46.80 16.52 17.89
C LYS A 169 -47.94 16.00 18.76
N VAL A 170 -47.94 16.30 20.06
CA VAL A 170 -49.12 16.41 20.96
C VAL A 170 -48.61 17.13 22.22
N SER A 171 -49.25 18.10 22.88
CA SER A 171 -50.47 18.89 22.68
C SER A 171 -50.34 20.12 23.60
N ALA A 172 -51.13 21.15 23.29
CA ALA A 172 -51.44 22.24 24.19
C ALA A 172 -52.28 21.77 25.39
N GLN A 173 -51.98 22.29 26.58
CA GLN A 173 -52.93 22.93 27.49
C GLN A 173 -52.19 23.70 28.58
#